data_AF-A0A9E1N7V9-F1
#
_entry.id   AF-A0A9E1N7V9-F1
#
_cell.length_a   1.000
_cell.length_b   1.000
_cell.length_c   1.000
_cell.angle_alpha   90.00
_cell.angle_beta   90.00
_cell.angle_gamma   90.00
#
_symmetry.space_group_name_H-M   'P 1'
#
loop_
_entity.id
_entity.type
_entity.pdbx_description
1 polymer ?
#
loop_
_entity_poly.entity_id
_entity_poly.type
_entity_poly.pdbx_seq_one_letter_code
_entity_poly.pdbx_strand_id
1 'polypeptide(L)'
;STRQRIGRLAQLFREGRRTVADLQCSLHICVEGEDEDHAGARLARAGAMALETGGEAIPDTIPRVTRSRPFRPIKALLGPDGERWLPFHGVFRLGDVGDAQEAFAAALARHEAALTDHEMKISLLTVSSGDAIVLEPHLFWPDDLHAFHRHHVTDGQLKRSGDRPERPETRAFAHGLRKELGDVLHQAGAEHLQIGRYYPYEADLDPVRRDLMQAIKRHLDPDGLMAPGVLFAGS
;
A
#
# COMPACT_ATOMS: atom_id res chain seq x y z
N SER A 1 -12.06 32.47 -20.95
CA SER A 1 -13.20 31.57 -21.19
C SER A 1 -13.00 30.25 -20.43
N THR A 2 -14.06 29.48 -20.19
CA THR A 2 -14.00 28.14 -19.53
C THR A 2 -12.97 27.20 -20.19
N ARG A 3 -12.72 27.35 -21.50
CA ARG A 3 -11.64 26.63 -22.22
C ARG A 3 -10.22 27.01 -21.78
N GLN A 4 -9.95 28.27 -21.43
CA GLN A 4 -8.64 28.70 -20.93
C GLN A 4 -8.37 28.22 -19.49
N ARG A 5 -9.40 28.09 -18.65
CA ARG A 5 -9.29 27.53 -17.28
C ARG A 5 -9.05 26.02 -17.31
N ILE A 6 -9.74 25.29 -18.21
CA ILE A 6 -9.50 23.85 -18.44
C ILE A 6 -8.10 23.62 -19.02
N GLY A 7 -7.64 24.49 -19.92
CA GLY A 7 -6.28 24.43 -20.49
C GLY A 7 -5.18 24.62 -19.44
N ARG A 8 -5.31 25.59 -18.52
CA ARG A 8 -4.36 25.79 -17.41
C ARG A 8 -4.37 24.64 -16.41
N LEU A 9 -5.55 24.10 -16.06
CA LEU A 9 -5.64 22.90 -15.23
C LEU A 9 -4.95 21.72 -15.90
N ALA A 10 -5.25 21.43 -17.18
CA ALA A 10 -4.60 20.35 -17.93
C ALA A 10 -3.09 20.54 -18.14
N GLN A 11 -2.60 21.78 -18.12
CA GLN A 11 -1.18 22.12 -18.19
C GLN A 11 -0.50 21.94 -16.83
N LEU A 12 -1.07 22.46 -15.74
CA LEU A 12 -0.64 22.20 -14.34
C LEU A 12 -0.64 20.70 -14.01
N PHE A 13 -1.61 19.94 -14.50
CA PHE A 13 -1.64 18.48 -14.36
C PHE A 13 -0.53 17.77 -15.14
N ARG A 14 -0.06 18.33 -16.25
CA ARG A 14 1.04 17.75 -17.04
C ARG A 14 2.40 18.15 -16.49
N GLU A 15 2.56 19.40 -16.08
CA GLU A 15 3.78 19.91 -15.44
C GLU A 15 3.96 19.27 -14.06
N GLY A 16 2.91 19.17 -13.24
CA GLY A 16 2.93 18.49 -11.94
C GLY A 16 3.10 16.97 -12.01
N ARG A 17 2.60 16.29 -13.05
CA ARG A 17 2.86 14.85 -13.25
C ARG A 17 4.29 14.56 -13.69
N ARG A 18 4.89 15.43 -14.50
CA ARG A 18 6.28 15.29 -14.91
C ARG A 18 7.21 15.49 -13.72
N THR A 19 6.94 16.48 -12.87
CA THR A 19 7.77 16.70 -11.66
C THR A 19 7.63 15.59 -10.62
N VAL A 20 6.43 15.03 -10.37
CA VAL A 20 6.28 13.96 -9.36
C VAL A 20 6.89 12.62 -9.80
N ALA A 21 6.91 12.31 -11.10
CA ALA A 21 7.51 11.08 -11.61
C ALA A 21 9.02 10.99 -11.39
N ASP A 22 9.68 12.15 -11.24
CA ASP A 22 11.12 12.25 -10.99
C ASP A 22 11.46 12.26 -9.48
N LEU A 23 10.45 12.33 -8.60
CA LEU A 23 10.66 12.34 -7.15
C LEU A 23 10.92 10.94 -6.61
N GLN A 24 11.90 10.84 -5.71
CA GLN A 24 12.14 9.61 -4.93
C GLN A 24 11.03 9.37 -3.90
N CYS A 25 10.50 10.44 -3.32
CA CYS A 25 9.37 10.39 -2.41
C CYS A 25 8.55 11.68 -2.48
N SER A 26 7.29 11.63 -2.05
CA SER A 26 6.47 12.83 -1.91
C SER A 26 5.57 12.70 -0.67
N LEU A 27 5.45 13.80 0.07
CA LEU A 27 4.56 13.89 1.23
C LEU A 27 3.32 14.71 0.85
N HIS A 28 2.14 14.14 1.07
CA HIS A 28 0.87 14.81 0.83
C HIS A 28 0.15 15.03 2.15
N ILE A 29 0.03 16.30 2.56
CA ILE A 29 -0.59 16.69 3.82
C ILE A 29 -2.01 17.19 3.56
N CYS A 30 -2.95 16.72 4.36
CA CYS A 30 -4.33 17.14 4.36
C CYS A 30 -4.70 17.61 5.77
N VAL A 31 -5.08 18.89 5.91
CA VAL A 31 -5.38 19.49 7.21
C VAL A 31 -6.82 19.99 7.23
N GLU A 32 -7.49 19.80 8.37
CA GLU A 32 -8.82 20.36 8.66
C GLU A 32 -8.70 21.40 9.78
N GLY A 33 -9.60 22.39 9.76
CA GLY A 33 -9.67 23.47 10.74
C GLY A 33 -11.12 23.83 11.02
N GLU A 34 -11.33 24.58 12.10
CA GLU A 34 -12.67 25.09 12.47
C GLU A 34 -13.23 26.05 11.41
N ASP A 35 -12.34 26.77 10.73
CA ASP A 35 -12.61 27.64 9.60
C ASP A 35 -11.41 27.64 8.61
N GLU A 36 -11.54 28.43 7.54
CA GLU A 36 -10.52 28.54 6.49
C GLU A 36 -9.20 29.13 7.00
N ASP A 37 -9.26 30.11 7.91
CA ASP A 37 -8.07 30.76 8.48
C ASP A 37 -7.31 29.80 9.39
N HIS A 38 -8.02 29.04 10.23
CA HIS A 38 -7.45 28.01 11.09
C HIS A 38 -6.80 26.89 10.26
N ALA A 39 -7.48 26.40 9.21
CA ALA A 39 -6.91 25.40 8.31
C ALA A 39 -5.65 25.94 7.58
N GLY A 40 -5.70 27.19 7.12
CA GLY A 40 -4.59 27.87 6.47
C GLY A 40 -3.38 28.03 7.39
N ALA A 41 -3.59 28.47 8.63
CA ALA A 41 -2.51 28.63 9.61
C ALA A 41 -1.83 27.29 9.94
N ARG A 42 -2.61 26.21 10.11
CA ARG A 42 -2.06 24.87 10.36
C ARG A 42 -1.29 24.33 9.15
N LEU A 43 -1.81 24.53 7.94
CA LEU A 43 -1.13 24.14 6.70
C LEU A 43 0.18 24.91 6.52
N ALA A 44 0.19 26.22 6.80
CA ALA A 44 1.39 27.05 6.75
C ALA A 44 2.46 26.55 7.72
N ARG A 45 2.07 26.18 8.96
CA ARG A 45 2.99 25.60 9.94
C ARG A 45 3.56 24.26 9.47
N ALA A 46 2.72 23.36 8.96
CA ALA A 46 3.19 22.07 8.44
C ALA A 46 4.13 22.24 7.23
N GLY A 47 3.82 23.19 6.34
CA GLY A 47 4.66 23.55 5.21
C GLY A 47 6.02 24.11 5.63
N ALA A 48 6.05 25.02 6.62
CA ALA A 48 7.30 25.56 7.16
C ALA A 48 8.20 24.46 7.72
N MET A 49 7.65 23.54 8.51
CA MET A 49 8.40 22.39 9.04
C MET A 49 8.97 21.50 7.93
N ALA A 50 8.18 21.21 6.88
CA ALA A 50 8.66 20.42 5.75
C ALA A 50 9.83 21.09 5.02
N LEU A 51 9.76 22.41 4.82
CA LEU A 51 10.83 23.21 4.20
C LEU A 51 12.09 23.25 5.10
N GLU A 52 11.93 23.41 6.42
CA GLU A 52 13.03 23.39 7.39
C GLU A 52 13.80 22.05 7.38
N THR A 53 13.11 20.95 7.06
CA THR A 53 13.73 19.61 6.89
C THR A 53 14.30 19.36 5.49
N GLY A 54 14.37 20.39 4.62
CA GLY A 54 14.92 20.28 3.27
C GLY A 54 13.93 19.79 2.21
N GLY A 55 12.63 19.73 2.53
CA GLY A 55 11.59 19.45 1.55
C GLY A 55 11.38 20.60 0.57
N GLU A 56 10.81 20.29 -0.59
CA GLU A 56 10.41 21.28 -1.59
C GLU A 56 8.89 21.28 -1.77
N ALA A 57 8.32 22.47 -1.95
CA ALA A 57 6.88 22.60 -2.16
C ALA A 57 6.49 22.10 -3.57
N ILE A 58 5.54 21.16 -3.61
CA ILE A 58 4.96 20.64 -4.85
C ILE A 58 3.48 21.04 -4.98
N PRO A 59 2.92 21.10 -6.19
CA PRO A 59 1.50 21.38 -6.38
C PRO A 59 0.59 20.35 -5.68
N ASP A 60 -0.47 20.81 -5.02
CA ASP A 60 -1.43 20.01 -4.25
C ASP A 60 -2.39 19.15 -5.10
N THR A 61 -2.04 18.92 -6.37
CA THR A 61 -2.92 18.28 -7.36
C THR A 61 -3.33 16.86 -6.95
N ILE A 62 -2.40 16.05 -6.43
CA ILE A 62 -2.67 14.67 -6.00
C ILE A 62 -3.68 14.61 -4.85
N PRO A 63 -3.45 15.28 -3.69
CA PRO A 63 -4.42 15.26 -2.60
C PRO A 63 -5.76 15.89 -2.99
N ARG A 64 -5.75 17.01 -3.74
CA ARG A 64 -6.97 17.69 -4.20
C ARG A 64 -7.84 16.78 -5.09
N VAL A 65 -7.23 16.09 -6.05
CA VAL A 65 -7.95 15.17 -6.94
C VAL A 65 -8.48 13.97 -6.19
N THR A 66 -7.67 13.39 -5.31
CA THR A 66 -8.05 12.22 -4.51
C THR A 66 -9.23 12.56 -3.61
N ARG A 67 -9.22 13.72 -2.96
CA ARG A 67 -10.33 14.24 -2.15
C ARG A 67 -11.58 14.60 -2.96
N SER A 68 -11.43 15.06 -4.20
CA SER A 68 -12.59 15.42 -5.04
C SER A 68 -13.49 14.23 -5.42
N ARG A 69 -12.95 13.00 -5.34
CA ARG A 69 -13.64 11.76 -5.72
C ARG A 69 -13.16 10.62 -4.80
N PRO A 70 -13.63 10.56 -3.53
CA PRO A 70 -13.14 9.58 -2.57
C PRO A 70 -13.48 8.13 -2.97
N PHE A 71 -14.64 7.93 -3.62
CA PHE A 71 -15.10 6.61 -4.09
C PHE A 71 -14.88 6.43 -5.58
N ARG A 72 -13.62 6.33 -6.02
CA ARG A 72 -13.31 6.00 -7.42
C ARG A 72 -13.54 4.51 -7.69
N PRO A 73 -14.02 4.12 -8.89
CA PRO A 73 -13.97 2.72 -9.32
C PRO A 73 -12.56 2.17 -9.14
N ILE A 74 -12.44 0.92 -8.69
CA ILE A 74 -11.16 0.25 -8.50
C ILE A 74 -10.45 0.18 -9.86
N LYS A 75 -9.45 1.05 -10.07
CA LYS A 75 -8.65 1.11 -11.30
C LYS A 75 -7.24 0.55 -11.11
N ALA A 76 -6.78 0.57 -9.87
CA ALA A 76 -5.44 0.15 -9.49
C ALA A 76 -5.52 -1.31 -9.01
N LEU A 77 -5.64 -2.23 -9.95
CA LEU A 77 -5.46 -3.67 -9.72
C LEU A 77 -4.11 -4.17 -10.24
N LEU A 78 -3.45 -3.34 -11.03
CA LEU A 78 -2.14 -3.59 -11.62
C LEU A 78 -1.24 -2.40 -11.31
N GLY A 79 0.07 -2.65 -11.36
CA GLY A 79 1.08 -1.59 -11.36
C GLY A 79 0.90 -0.63 -12.55
N PRO A 80 1.59 0.52 -12.54
CA PRO A 80 1.51 1.52 -13.61
C PRO A 80 1.79 0.94 -15.01
N ASP A 81 2.70 -0.03 -15.11
CA ASP A 81 3.07 -0.68 -16.36
C ASP A 81 2.27 -1.98 -16.59
N GLY A 82 1.24 -2.25 -15.78
CA GLY A 82 0.45 -3.47 -15.82
C GLY A 82 1.09 -4.65 -15.09
N GLU A 83 2.08 -4.39 -14.22
CA GLU A 83 2.65 -5.42 -13.34
C GLU A 83 1.59 -6.02 -12.41
N ARG A 84 1.83 -7.24 -11.95
CA ARG A 84 1.14 -7.71 -10.74
C ARG A 84 1.49 -6.80 -9.59
N TRP A 85 0.52 -6.58 -8.71
CA TRP A 85 0.66 -5.70 -7.58
C TRP A 85 0.21 -6.42 -6.32
N LEU A 86 1.11 -6.52 -5.34
CA LEU A 86 0.84 -7.22 -4.09
C LEU A 86 1.25 -6.38 -2.88
N PRO A 87 0.29 -5.67 -2.25
CA PRO A 87 0.52 -4.94 -1.00
C PRO A 87 0.64 -5.86 0.22
N PHE A 88 1.35 -5.39 1.22
CA PHE A 88 1.26 -5.82 2.62
C PHE A 88 1.66 -4.65 3.50
N HIS A 89 1.44 -4.76 4.81
CA HIS A 89 1.56 -3.63 5.70
C HIS A 89 1.83 -4.01 7.16
N GLY A 90 2.42 -3.06 7.87
CA GLY A 90 2.40 -3.02 9.33
C GLY A 90 1.83 -1.69 9.81
N VAL A 91 1.03 -1.74 10.87
CA VAL A 91 0.55 -0.55 11.58
C VAL A 91 1.37 -0.41 12.85
N PHE A 92 1.93 0.78 13.06
CA PHE A 92 2.79 1.10 14.19
C PHE A 92 2.30 2.38 14.87
N ARG A 93 2.74 2.60 16.10
CA ARG A 93 2.72 3.95 16.68
C ARG A 93 3.78 4.79 15.98
N LEU A 94 3.52 6.09 15.83
CA LEU A 94 4.42 7.00 15.13
C LEU A 94 5.83 7.04 15.72
N GLY A 95 5.96 6.86 17.04
CA GLY A 95 7.25 6.81 17.72
C GLY A 95 8.07 5.54 17.49
N ASP A 96 7.44 4.45 17.04
CA ASP A 96 8.07 3.12 16.91
C ASP A 96 8.41 2.78 15.45
N VAL A 97 7.89 3.53 14.47
CA VAL A 97 8.01 3.21 13.03
C VAL A 97 9.43 3.30 12.49
N GLY A 98 10.31 4.10 13.11
CA GLY A 98 11.69 4.27 12.67
C GLY A 98 12.46 2.95 12.67
N ASP A 99 12.46 2.25 13.79
CA ASP A 99 13.13 0.95 13.96
C ASP A 99 12.56 -0.10 12.97
N ALA A 100 11.24 -0.10 12.77
CA ALA A 100 10.59 -0.99 11.81
C ALA A 100 11.01 -0.70 10.36
N GLN A 101 11.14 0.59 9.99
CA GLN A 101 11.61 0.99 8.66
C GLN A 101 13.07 0.57 8.44
N GLU A 102 13.94 0.73 9.45
CA GLU A 102 15.34 0.31 9.37
C GLU A 102 15.46 -1.21 9.21
N ALA A 103 14.74 -1.99 10.03
CA ALA A 103 14.71 -3.44 9.93
C ALA A 103 14.20 -3.91 8.57
N PHE A 104 13.14 -3.28 8.05
CA PHE A 104 12.59 -3.54 6.72
C PHE A 104 13.61 -3.23 5.62
N ALA A 105 14.25 -2.06 5.65
CA ALA A 105 15.24 -1.65 4.66
C ALA A 105 16.46 -2.59 4.65
N ALA A 106 16.96 -2.97 5.83
CA ALA A 106 18.05 -3.93 5.97
C ALA A 106 17.66 -5.32 5.43
N ALA A 107 16.41 -5.74 5.63
CA ALA A 107 15.91 -6.98 5.06
C ALA A 107 15.82 -6.95 3.54
N LEU A 108 15.29 -5.85 3.00
CA LEU A 108 15.14 -5.64 1.58
C LEU A 108 16.49 -5.60 0.84
N ALA A 109 17.50 -4.95 1.44
CA ALA A 109 18.83 -4.81 0.83
C ALA A 109 19.51 -6.18 0.54
N ARG A 110 19.16 -7.24 1.27
CA ARG A 110 19.69 -8.59 1.02
C ARG A 110 19.19 -9.19 -0.30
N HIS A 111 18.13 -8.64 -0.88
CA HIS A 111 17.45 -9.16 -2.05
C HIS A 111 17.66 -8.33 -3.31
N GLU A 112 18.55 -7.32 -3.30
CA GLU A 112 18.76 -6.39 -4.43
C GLU A 112 19.07 -7.11 -5.76
N ALA A 113 19.96 -8.11 -5.72
CA ALA A 113 20.30 -8.91 -6.90
C ALA A 113 19.08 -9.71 -7.40
N ALA A 114 18.36 -10.39 -6.51
CA ALA A 114 17.19 -11.18 -6.85
C ALA A 114 16.03 -10.30 -7.40
N LEU A 115 15.83 -9.11 -6.84
CA LEU A 115 14.86 -8.15 -7.34
C LEU A 115 15.19 -7.71 -8.77
N THR A 116 16.48 -7.48 -9.06
CA THR A 116 16.95 -7.14 -10.39
C THR A 116 16.71 -8.28 -11.38
N ASP A 117 17.10 -9.51 -11.02
CA ASP A 117 16.94 -10.70 -11.86
C ASP A 117 15.47 -11.01 -12.17
N HIS A 118 14.58 -10.77 -11.20
CA HIS A 118 13.15 -10.96 -11.36
C HIS A 118 12.41 -9.77 -11.99
N GLU A 119 13.11 -8.68 -12.33
CA GLU A 119 12.53 -7.41 -12.81
C GLU A 119 11.46 -6.85 -11.84
N MET A 120 11.68 -7.03 -10.54
CA MET A 120 10.76 -6.61 -9.49
C MET A 120 11.06 -5.20 -9.00
N LYS A 121 9.99 -4.44 -8.76
CA LYS A 121 10.07 -3.14 -8.11
C LYS A 121 9.33 -3.19 -6.78
N ILE A 122 9.85 -2.46 -5.81
CA ILE A 122 9.17 -2.25 -4.54
C ILE A 122 8.96 -0.75 -4.35
N SER A 123 7.74 -0.35 -3.99
CA SER A 123 7.48 0.99 -3.49
C SER A 123 6.96 0.92 -2.07
N LEU A 124 7.09 2.02 -1.35
CA LEU A 124 6.63 2.14 0.02
C LEU A 124 5.61 3.27 0.10
N LEU A 125 4.44 2.98 0.65
CA LEU A 125 3.44 3.96 1.01
C LEU A 125 3.38 4.07 2.54
N THR A 126 3.46 5.29 3.04
CA THR A 126 3.20 5.58 4.46
C THR A 126 1.97 6.45 4.62
N VAL A 127 1.09 6.09 5.56
CA VAL A 127 -0.11 6.87 5.88
C VAL A 127 -0.19 7.04 7.38
N SER A 128 -0.20 8.27 7.87
CA SER A 128 -0.40 8.56 9.28
C SER A 128 -1.76 9.20 9.55
N SER A 129 -2.36 8.83 10.67
CA SER A 129 -3.59 9.41 11.20
C SER A 129 -3.58 9.31 12.72
N GLY A 130 -3.63 10.45 13.40
CA GLY A 130 -3.44 10.48 14.86
C GLY A 130 -2.03 10.05 15.24
N ASP A 131 -1.92 9.11 16.17
CA ASP A 131 -0.67 8.53 16.66
C ASP A 131 -0.28 7.23 15.94
N ALA A 132 -1.08 6.76 14.98
CA ALA A 132 -0.82 5.58 14.19
C ALA A 132 -0.23 5.92 12.82
N ILE A 133 0.65 5.05 12.33
CA ILE A 133 1.22 5.10 10.98
C ILE A 133 1.23 3.71 10.36
N VAL A 134 0.75 3.65 9.13
CA VAL A 134 0.86 2.46 8.28
C VAL A 134 2.16 2.56 7.49
N LEU A 135 2.94 1.49 7.51
CA LEU A 135 4.05 1.23 6.60
C LEU A 135 3.60 0.14 5.63
N GLU A 136 3.32 0.49 4.37
CA GLU A 136 2.74 -0.41 3.36
C GLU A 136 3.70 -0.59 2.17
N PRO A 137 4.51 -1.66 2.16
CA PRO A 137 5.27 -2.05 0.98
C PRO A 137 4.38 -2.63 -0.12
N HIS A 138 4.76 -2.33 -1.35
CA HIS A 138 4.09 -2.78 -2.56
C HIS A 138 5.08 -3.52 -3.45
N LEU A 139 4.83 -4.81 -3.70
CA LEU A 139 5.61 -5.59 -4.65
C LEU A 139 4.99 -5.48 -6.04
N PHE A 140 5.82 -5.17 -7.03
CA PHE A 140 5.45 -5.16 -8.44
C PHE A 140 6.35 -6.09 -9.24
N TRP A 141 5.75 -6.92 -10.10
CA TRP A 141 6.51 -7.80 -10.99
C TRP A 141 5.78 -8.09 -12.31
N PRO A 142 6.50 -8.35 -13.41
CA PRO A 142 5.90 -8.82 -14.64
C PRO A 142 5.39 -10.26 -14.49
N ASP A 143 4.15 -10.52 -14.90
CA ASP A 143 3.54 -11.85 -14.95
C ASP A 143 2.33 -11.81 -15.89
N ASP A 144 1.75 -12.97 -16.18
CA ASP A 144 0.44 -13.10 -16.82
C ASP A 144 -0.65 -12.42 -15.98
N LEU A 145 -1.88 -12.28 -16.49
CA LEU A 145 -3.02 -11.81 -15.68
C LEU A 145 -3.97 -12.95 -15.30
N HIS A 146 -4.20 -13.14 -13.99
CA HIS A 146 -5.23 -14.04 -13.47
C HIS A 146 -6.63 -13.66 -13.97
N ALA A 147 -7.54 -14.62 -13.93
CA ALA A 147 -8.95 -14.42 -14.26
C ALA A 147 -9.58 -13.23 -13.53
N PHE A 148 -9.26 -13.05 -12.24
CA PHE A 148 -9.72 -11.89 -11.47
C PHE A 148 -9.27 -10.55 -12.07
N HIS A 149 -7.99 -10.43 -12.44
CA HIS A 149 -7.48 -9.23 -13.10
C HIS A 149 -8.21 -9.00 -14.42
N ARG A 150 -8.31 -10.03 -15.27
CA ARG A 150 -8.94 -9.94 -16.59
C ARG A 150 -10.41 -9.51 -16.51
N HIS A 151 -11.11 -9.89 -15.44
CA HIS A 151 -12.51 -9.53 -15.21
C HIS A 151 -12.70 -8.05 -14.84
N HIS A 152 -11.73 -7.43 -14.16
CA HIS A 152 -11.89 -6.10 -13.58
C HIS A 152 -11.05 -5.00 -14.25
N VAL A 153 -9.98 -5.35 -14.95
CA VAL A 153 -9.16 -4.37 -15.67
C VAL A 153 -9.88 -3.89 -16.93
N THR A 154 -9.59 -2.66 -17.34
CA THR A 154 -10.17 -2.08 -18.55
C THR A 154 -9.62 -2.72 -19.83
N ASP A 155 -10.37 -2.63 -20.94
CA ASP A 155 -9.90 -3.07 -22.27
C ASP A 155 -8.56 -2.43 -22.66
N GLY A 156 -8.36 -1.17 -22.28
CA GLY A 156 -7.11 -0.46 -22.51
C GLY A 156 -5.93 -1.01 -21.70
N GLN A 157 -6.17 -1.55 -20.50
CA GLN A 157 -5.15 -2.25 -19.72
C GLN A 157 -4.87 -3.64 -20.30
N LEU A 158 -5.92 -4.37 -20.71
CA LEU A 158 -5.78 -5.67 -21.39
C LEU A 158 -4.94 -5.55 -22.66
N LYS A 159 -5.23 -4.56 -23.51
CA LYS A 159 -4.47 -4.34 -24.75
C LYS A 159 -2.99 -4.03 -24.51
N ARG A 160 -2.65 -3.39 -23.39
CA ARG A 160 -1.25 -3.02 -23.07
C ARG A 160 -0.46 -4.14 -22.40
N SER A 161 -1.10 -4.94 -21.55
CA SER A 161 -0.38 -5.83 -20.62
C SER A 161 -1.00 -7.23 -20.48
N GLY A 162 -2.09 -7.54 -21.21
CA GLY A 162 -2.86 -8.77 -21.05
C GLY A 162 -2.22 -10.03 -21.63
N ASP A 163 -1.23 -9.89 -22.52
CA ASP A 163 -0.56 -11.01 -23.21
C ASP A 163 0.83 -11.32 -22.63
N ARG A 164 1.13 -10.83 -21.41
CA ARG A 164 2.38 -11.15 -20.72
C ARG A 164 2.47 -12.65 -20.43
N PRO A 165 3.67 -13.26 -20.58
CA PRO A 165 3.86 -14.67 -20.27
C PRO A 165 3.82 -14.92 -18.75
N GLU A 166 3.47 -16.15 -18.37
CA GLU A 166 3.56 -16.59 -16.98
C GLU A 166 5.02 -16.57 -16.50
N ARG A 167 5.23 -16.09 -15.27
CA ARG A 167 6.52 -16.11 -14.57
C ARG A 167 6.40 -16.82 -13.21
N PRO A 168 6.23 -18.17 -13.20
CA PRO A 168 5.97 -18.91 -11.97
C PRO A 168 7.09 -18.79 -10.92
N GLU A 169 8.35 -18.73 -11.35
CA GLU A 169 9.49 -18.54 -10.46
C GLU A 169 9.48 -17.15 -9.80
N THR A 170 9.29 -16.08 -10.59
CA THR A 170 9.12 -14.73 -10.06
C THR A 170 7.92 -14.62 -9.11
N ARG A 171 6.80 -15.28 -9.44
CA ARG A 171 5.61 -15.31 -8.59
C ARG A 171 5.90 -15.99 -7.25
N ALA A 172 6.59 -17.13 -7.26
CA ALA A 172 7.00 -17.83 -6.05
C ALA A 172 7.94 -16.96 -5.20
N PHE A 173 8.93 -16.32 -5.83
CA PHE A 173 9.82 -15.38 -5.16
C PHE A 173 9.05 -14.19 -4.55
N ALA A 174 8.12 -13.57 -5.28
CA ALA A 174 7.31 -12.47 -4.78
C ALA A 174 6.49 -12.85 -3.54
N HIS A 175 5.91 -14.06 -3.52
CA HIS A 175 5.18 -14.56 -2.35
C HIS A 175 6.10 -14.87 -1.15
N GLY A 176 7.27 -15.46 -1.41
CA GLY A 176 8.28 -15.73 -0.39
C GLY A 176 8.82 -14.44 0.23
N LEU A 177 9.21 -13.48 -0.62
CA LEU A 177 9.70 -12.18 -0.20
C LEU A 177 8.64 -11.39 0.56
N ARG A 178 7.39 -11.40 0.09
CA ARG A 178 6.27 -10.81 0.83
C ARG A 178 6.22 -11.38 2.24
N LYS A 179 6.19 -12.71 2.37
CA LYS A 179 6.13 -13.38 3.68
C LYS A 179 7.32 -12.97 4.57
N GLU A 180 8.55 -13.06 4.07
CA GLU A 180 9.75 -12.69 4.84
C GLU A 180 9.67 -11.25 5.36
N LEU A 181 9.37 -10.30 4.47
CA LEU A 181 9.28 -8.89 4.83
C LEU A 181 8.09 -8.60 5.75
N GLY A 182 6.97 -9.31 5.58
CA GLY A 182 5.84 -9.28 6.50
C GLY A 182 6.20 -9.78 7.90
N ASP A 183 6.95 -10.88 7.99
CA ASP A 183 7.46 -11.41 9.25
C ASP A 183 8.41 -10.40 9.93
N VAL A 184 9.24 -9.68 9.17
CA VAL A 184 10.10 -8.60 9.69
C VAL A 184 9.28 -7.48 10.32
N LEU A 185 8.23 -7.00 9.65
CA LEU A 185 7.35 -5.97 10.20
C LEU A 185 6.63 -6.47 11.45
N HIS A 186 6.14 -7.72 11.42
CA HIS A 186 5.49 -8.35 12.56
C HIS A 186 6.44 -8.46 13.78
N GLN A 187 7.68 -8.90 13.58
CA GLN A 187 8.71 -8.96 14.62
C GLN A 187 9.06 -7.58 15.18
N ALA A 188 8.95 -6.52 14.36
CA ALA A 188 9.10 -5.14 14.80
C ALA A 188 7.88 -4.61 15.57
N GLY A 189 6.87 -5.45 15.85
CA GLY A 189 5.69 -5.08 16.64
C GLY A 189 4.53 -4.54 15.82
N ALA A 190 4.47 -4.84 14.51
CA ALA A 190 3.35 -4.41 13.68
C ALA A 190 2.01 -4.99 14.15
N GLU A 191 0.99 -4.13 14.19
CA GLU A 191 -0.40 -4.55 14.12
C GLU A 191 -0.85 -4.66 12.65
N HIS A 192 -1.91 -5.41 12.40
CA HIS A 192 -2.37 -5.71 11.04
C HIS A 192 -3.86 -5.48 10.85
N LEU A 193 -4.20 -5.08 9.63
CA LEU A 193 -5.58 -4.97 9.13
C LEU A 193 -5.80 -6.10 8.13
N GLN A 194 -7.05 -6.49 7.90
CA GLN A 194 -7.39 -7.47 6.86
C GLN A 194 -6.57 -8.79 6.97
N ILE A 195 -6.48 -9.33 8.19
CA ILE A 195 -5.60 -10.44 8.58
C ILE A 195 -5.62 -11.61 7.57
N GLY A 196 -6.82 -12.12 7.27
CA GLY A 196 -7.02 -13.18 6.30
C GLY A 196 -6.25 -14.45 6.64
N ARG A 197 -5.41 -14.90 5.70
CA ARG A 197 -4.49 -16.06 5.87
C ARG A 197 -3.03 -15.64 6.02
N TYR A 198 -2.76 -14.33 5.92
CA TYR A 198 -1.42 -13.85 5.66
C TYR A 198 -0.66 -13.52 6.95
N TYR A 199 -1.34 -12.89 7.91
CA TYR A 199 -0.76 -12.53 9.20
C TYR A 199 -1.07 -13.60 10.27
N PRO A 200 -0.18 -13.82 11.26
CA PRO A 200 -0.20 -14.99 12.15
C PRO A 200 -1.21 -14.90 13.32
N TYR A 201 -2.46 -14.51 13.05
CA TYR A 201 -3.47 -14.23 14.08
C TYR A 201 -3.64 -15.33 15.12
N GLU A 202 -3.83 -16.58 14.72
CA GLU A 202 -4.01 -17.68 15.68
C GLU A 202 -2.78 -17.88 16.56
N ALA A 203 -1.57 -17.73 16.01
CA ALA A 203 -0.33 -17.90 16.74
C ALA A 203 -0.14 -16.80 17.80
N ASP A 204 -0.63 -15.59 17.53
CA ASP A 204 -0.52 -14.42 18.41
C ASP A 204 -1.52 -14.43 19.57
N LEU A 205 -2.60 -15.22 19.46
CA LEU A 205 -3.57 -15.34 20.54
C LEU A 205 -2.99 -16.09 21.73
N ASP A 206 -3.24 -15.56 22.93
CA ASP A 206 -3.06 -16.34 24.16
C ASP A 206 -3.97 -17.59 24.15
N PRO A 207 -3.60 -18.66 24.88
CA PRO A 207 -4.31 -19.92 24.81
C PRO A 207 -5.81 -19.82 25.11
N VAL A 208 -6.21 -18.97 26.06
CA VAL A 208 -7.62 -18.83 26.47
C VAL A 208 -8.43 -18.17 25.36
N ARG A 209 -7.92 -17.10 24.76
CA ARG A 209 -8.59 -16.43 23.63
C ARG A 209 -8.63 -17.33 22.41
N ARG A 210 -7.55 -18.05 22.12
CA ARG A 210 -7.49 -19.02 21.01
C ARG A 210 -8.60 -20.06 21.16
N ASP A 211 -8.69 -20.69 22.33
CA ASP A 211 -9.69 -21.74 22.59
C ASP A 211 -11.13 -21.21 22.43
N LEU A 212 -11.41 -20.01 22.95
CA LEU A 212 -12.71 -19.36 22.80
C LEU A 212 -13.05 -19.10 21.33
N MET A 213 -12.12 -18.52 20.56
CA MET A 213 -12.35 -18.21 19.15
C MET A 213 -12.56 -19.48 18.32
N GLN A 214 -11.77 -20.53 18.56
CA GLN A 214 -11.96 -21.81 17.91
C GLN A 214 -13.28 -22.49 18.32
N ALA A 215 -13.74 -22.34 19.57
CA ALA A 215 -15.02 -22.86 20.01
C ALA A 215 -16.19 -22.19 19.26
N ILE A 216 -16.12 -20.86 19.06
CA ILE A 216 -17.10 -20.13 18.23
C ILE A 216 -17.08 -20.65 16.79
N LYS A 217 -15.89 -20.81 16.19
CA LYS A 217 -15.74 -21.34 14.83
C LYS A 217 -16.36 -22.73 14.68
N ARG A 218 -16.04 -23.67 15.56
CA ARG A 218 -16.61 -25.03 15.55
C ARG A 218 -18.11 -25.05 15.77
N HIS A 219 -18.65 -24.14 16.59
CA HIS A 219 -20.08 -24.08 16.85
C HIS A 219 -20.87 -23.58 15.63
N LEU A 220 -20.35 -22.57 14.92
CA LEU A 220 -21.03 -21.94 13.79
C LEU A 220 -20.73 -22.60 12.43
N ASP A 221 -19.60 -23.30 12.30
CA ASP A 221 -19.15 -23.98 11.09
C ASP A 221 -18.52 -25.34 11.43
N PRO A 222 -19.32 -26.31 11.91
CA PRO A 222 -18.83 -27.61 12.38
C PRO A 222 -18.17 -28.46 11.29
N ASP A 223 -18.53 -28.23 10.03
CA ASP A 223 -17.99 -28.94 8.86
C ASP A 223 -16.85 -28.16 8.18
N GLY A 224 -16.46 -27.00 8.73
CA GLY A 224 -15.33 -26.20 8.23
C GLY A 224 -15.52 -25.65 6.81
N LEU A 225 -16.75 -25.44 6.35
CA LEU A 225 -17.05 -25.04 4.96
C LEU A 225 -16.80 -23.55 4.69
N MET A 226 -16.89 -22.72 5.73
CA MET A 226 -16.83 -21.26 5.61
C MET A 226 -15.39 -20.76 5.68
N ALA A 227 -14.81 -20.51 4.49
CA ALA A 227 -13.48 -19.94 4.29
C ALA A 227 -12.35 -20.71 5.04
N PRO A 228 -12.10 -21.99 4.71
CA PRO A 228 -11.02 -22.77 5.33
C PRO A 228 -9.67 -22.04 5.30
N GLY A 229 -8.93 -22.16 6.41
CA GLY A 229 -7.59 -21.58 6.58
C GLY A 229 -7.55 -20.07 6.82
N VAL A 230 -8.70 -19.39 6.88
CA VAL A 230 -8.78 -17.96 7.22
C VAL A 230 -8.81 -17.82 8.74
N LEU A 231 -7.91 -17.00 9.29
CA LEU A 231 -7.64 -16.80 10.72
C LEU A 231 -7.07 -18.02 11.47
N PHE A 232 -7.54 -19.24 11.16
CA PHE A 232 -7.14 -20.48 11.84
C PHE A 232 -6.55 -21.49 10.84
N ALA A 233 -5.45 -22.14 11.20
CA ALA A 233 -4.68 -23.01 10.31
C ALA A 233 -5.30 -24.41 10.11
N GLY A 234 -6.39 -24.75 10.81
CA GLY A 234 -6.99 -26.09 10.74
C GLY A 234 -8.26 -26.27 11.57
N SER A 235 -9.25 -25.39 11.37
CA SER A 235 -10.61 -25.56 11.92
C SER A 235 -11.52 -26.29 10.95
#